data_AF-A0A380FFQ7-F1
#
_entry.id   AF-A0A380FFQ7-F1
#
_cell.length_a   1.000
_cell.length_b   1.000
_cell.length_c   1.000
_cell.angle_alpha   90.00
_cell.angle_beta   90.00
_cell.angle_gamma   90.00
#
_symmetry.space_group_name_H-M   'P 1'
#
loop_
_entity.id
_entity.type
_entity.pdbx_description
1 polymer ?
#
loop_
_entity_poly.entity_id
_entity_poly.type
_entity_poly.pdbx_seq_one_letter_code
_entity_poly.pdbx_strand_id
1 'polypeptide(L)'
;MKKILFVVLCFAVMLAACGSNSNEKAEKDQKTVSIKQTYEFKDKNKDHNRGKMKTEKIKVPENPKRVAVMDYGALDIMKSLKLQNKIVAISKGQGASFFT
;
A
#
# COMPACT_ATOMS: atom_id res chain seq x y z
N MET A 1 -33.49 46.66 -1.53
CA MET A 1 -34.01 45.29 -1.79
C MET A 1 -33.41 44.65 -3.05
N LYS A 2 -33.39 45.32 -4.23
CA LYS A 2 -32.79 44.76 -5.48
C LYS A 2 -31.32 44.33 -5.38
N LYS A 3 -30.47 45.06 -4.64
CA LYS A 3 -29.04 44.73 -4.47
C LYS A 3 -28.80 43.50 -3.58
N ILE A 4 -29.68 43.25 -2.61
CA ILE A 4 -29.59 42.09 -1.71
C ILE A 4 -30.00 40.81 -2.46
N LEU A 5 -31.03 40.91 -3.30
CA LEU A 5 -31.47 39.81 -4.17
C LEU A 5 -30.35 39.36 -5.13
N PHE A 6 -29.55 40.30 -5.64
CA PHE A 6 -28.45 40.01 -6.55
C PHE A 6 -27.29 39.26 -5.86
N VAL A 7 -26.99 39.60 -4.61
CA VAL A 7 -25.92 38.95 -3.83
C VAL A 7 -26.28 37.52 -3.44
N VAL A 8 -27.54 37.26 -3.08
CA VAL A 8 -28.04 35.91 -2.78
C VAL A 8 -28.00 35.01 -4.02
N LEU A 9 -28.32 35.57 -5.20
CA LEU A 9 -28.28 34.85 -6.46
C LEU A 9 -26.84 34.47 -6.86
N CYS A 10 -25.86 35.36 -6.67
CA CYS A 10 -24.45 35.03 -6.92
C CYS A 10 -23.91 33.94 -5.99
N PHE A 11 -24.31 33.94 -4.71
CA PHE A 11 -23.92 32.89 -3.77
C PHE A 11 -24.52 31.52 -4.11
N ALA A 12 -25.77 31.48 -4.58
CA ALA A 12 -26.42 30.24 -4.99
C ALA A 12 -25.73 29.58 -6.20
N VAL A 13 -25.25 30.36 -7.16
CA VAL A 13 -24.51 29.85 -8.33
C VAL A 13 -23.13 29.32 -7.93
N MET A 14 -22.49 29.92 -6.93
CA MET A 14 -21.19 29.46 -6.42
C MET A 14 -21.28 28.10 -5.70
N LEU A 15 -22.40 27.82 -5.00
CA LEU A 15 -22.63 26.51 -4.36
C LEU A 15 -22.95 25.41 -5.37
N ALA A 16 -23.64 25.72 -6.47
CA ALA A 16 -23.96 24.74 -7.52
C ALA A 16 -22.70 24.21 -8.25
N ALA A 17 -21.62 24.99 -8.30
CA ALA A 17 -20.35 24.60 -8.94
C ALA A 17 -19.47 23.67 -8.06
N CYS A 18 -19.76 23.51 -6.78
CA CYS A 18 -19.10 22.53 -5.90
C CYS A 18 -19.88 21.21 -5.78
N GLY A 19 -21.02 21.08 -6.49
CA GLY A 19 -21.99 20.00 -6.30
C GLY A 19 -21.80 18.75 -7.17
N SER A 20 -20.73 18.63 -7.96
CA SER A 20 -20.45 17.42 -8.75
C SER A 20 -19.07 16.85 -8.43
N ASN A 21 -18.87 16.45 -7.17
CA ASN A 21 -17.91 15.40 -6.87
C ASN A 21 -18.59 14.06 -7.19
N SER A 22 -18.76 13.77 -8.48
CA SER A 22 -18.88 12.39 -8.93
C SER A 22 -17.54 11.73 -8.57
N ASN A 23 -17.50 11.19 -7.36
CA ASN A 23 -16.45 10.31 -6.88
C ASN A 23 -16.60 8.96 -7.59
N GLU A 24 -16.55 9.00 -8.92
CA GLU A 24 -16.24 7.84 -9.73
C GLU A 24 -14.78 7.54 -9.41
N LYS A 25 -14.59 6.66 -8.41
CA LYS A 25 -13.36 5.91 -8.28
C LYS A 25 -13.24 5.10 -9.57
N ALA A 26 -12.69 5.72 -10.61
CA ALA A 26 -12.10 5.02 -11.72
C ALA A 26 -11.07 4.08 -11.08
N GLU A 27 -11.43 2.80 -11.03
CA GLU A 27 -10.56 1.72 -10.60
C GLU A 27 -9.41 1.71 -11.62
N LYS A 28 -8.37 2.48 -11.30
CA LYS A 28 -7.20 2.64 -12.15
C LYS A 28 -6.60 1.25 -12.25
N ASP A 29 -6.69 0.63 -13.42
CA ASP A 29 -6.17 -0.69 -13.70
C ASP A 29 -4.64 -0.67 -13.41
N GLN A 30 -4.26 -1.10 -12.20
CA GLN A 30 -2.88 -0.99 -11.74
C GLN A 30 -2.11 -2.15 -12.33
N LYS A 31 -1.15 -1.85 -13.20
CA LYS A 31 -0.24 -2.84 -13.78
C LYS A 31 0.38 -3.68 -12.67
N THR A 32 0.24 -5.00 -12.77
CA THR A 32 0.72 -5.96 -11.77
C THR A 32 1.81 -6.87 -12.35
N VAL A 33 2.74 -7.27 -11.49
CA VAL A 33 3.76 -8.28 -11.74
C VAL A 33 3.39 -9.56 -10.99
N SER A 34 3.62 -10.71 -11.62
CA SER A 34 3.36 -12.03 -11.03
C SER A 34 4.65 -12.61 -10.45
N ILE A 35 4.68 -12.84 -9.14
CA ILE A 35 5.80 -13.43 -8.43
C ILE A 35 5.43 -14.87 -8.10
N LYS A 36 6.28 -15.84 -8.50
CA LYS A 36 6.16 -17.25 -8.07
C LYS A 36 7.03 -17.44 -6.84
N GLN A 37 6.43 -17.90 -5.74
CA GLN A 37 7.14 -18.25 -4.51
C GLN A 37 6.90 -19.71 -4.17
N THR A 38 7.97 -20.43 -3.88
CA THR A 38 7.91 -21.81 -3.37
C THR A 38 8.44 -21.80 -1.95
N TYR A 39 7.68 -22.37 -1.01
CA TYR A 39 8.04 -22.39 0.39
C TYR A 39 7.57 -23.68 1.07
N GLU A 40 8.32 -24.10 2.08
CA GLU A 40 8.07 -25.34 2.83
C GLU A 40 7.35 -25.01 4.13
N PHE A 41 6.15 -25.55 4.32
CA PHE A 41 5.49 -25.51 5.62
C PHE A 41 5.85 -26.77 6.40
N LYS A 42 6.54 -26.60 7.54
CA LYS A 42 6.63 -27.65 8.55
C LYS A 42 5.31 -27.70 9.30
N ASP A 43 4.66 -28.87 9.25
CA ASP A 43 3.45 -29.11 10.03
C ASP A 43 3.79 -29.07 11.53
N LYS A 44 2.84 -28.66 12.39
CA LYS A 44 3.07 -28.52 13.84
C LYS A 44 3.34 -29.85 14.55
N ASN A 45 3.14 -30.97 13.86
CA ASN A 45 3.44 -32.29 14.37
C ASN A 45 4.96 -32.48 14.40
N LYS A 46 5.50 -32.86 15.56
CA LYS A 46 6.93 -33.11 15.82
C LYS A 46 7.49 -34.33 15.09
N ASP A 47 6.87 -34.74 13.99
CA ASP A 47 7.44 -35.77 13.13
C ASP A 47 8.59 -35.14 12.35
N HIS A 48 9.76 -35.77 12.38
CA HIS A 48 10.96 -35.36 11.64
C HIS A 48 10.81 -35.47 10.11
N ASN A 49 9.58 -35.52 9.60
CA ASN A 49 9.27 -35.57 8.19
C ASN A 49 9.43 -34.19 7.54
N ARG A 50 9.96 -34.19 6.32
CA ARG A 50 10.08 -32.96 5.50
C ARG A 50 8.69 -32.35 5.31
N GLY A 51 8.61 -31.03 5.45
CA GLY A 51 7.38 -30.28 5.31
C GLY A 51 6.83 -30.34 3.88
N LYS A 52 5.57 -29.95 3.71
CA LYS A 52 4.94 -29.92 2.38
C LYS A 52 5.42 -28.67 1.63
N MET A 53 5.96 -28.88 0.43
CA MET A 53 6.34 -27.80 -0.48
C MET A 53 5.09 -27.21 -1.13
N LYS A 54 4.88 -25.91 -0.99
CA LYS A 54 3.79 -25.18 -1.63
C LYS A 54 4.35 -24.16 -2.60
N THR A 55 3.83 -24.13 -3.82
CA THR A 55 4.16 -23.11 -4.83
C THR A 55 2.95 -22.24 -5.06
N GLU A 56 3.11 -20.93 -4.85
CA GLU A 56 2.06 -19.95 -5.04
C GLU A 56 2.51 -18.86 -6.02
N LYS A 57 1.55 -18.33 -6.78
CA LYS A 57 1.76 -17.20 -7.68
C LYS A 57 0.96 -16.02 -7.16
N ILE A 58 1.65 -14.97 -6.74
CA ILE A 58 1.06 -13.78 -6.16
C ILE A 58 1.19 -12.63 -7.17
N LYS A 59 0.12 -11.87 -7.35
CA LYS A 59 0.14 -10.65 -8.17
C LYS A 59 0.40 -9.45 -7.28
N VAL A 60 1.41 -8.66 -7.60
CA VAL A 60 1.81 -7.47 -6.84
C VAL A 60 1.78 -6.26 -7.79
N PRO A 61 1.25 -5.10 -7.38
CA PRO A 61 1.30 -3.90 -8.22
C PRO A 61 2.75 -3.46 -8.49
N GLU A 62 3.04 -2.97 -9.69
CA GLU A 62 4.40 -2.51 -10.07
C GLU A 62 4.93 -1.39 -9.16
N ASN A 63 4.05 -0.49 -8.71
CA ASN A 63 4.40 0.62 -7.84
C ASN A 63 3.53 0.62 -6.56
N PRO A 64 3.84 -0.23 -5.58
CA PRO A 64 3.08 -0.29 -4.34
C PRO A 64 3.19 1.04 -3.58
N LYS A 65 2.06 1.49 -3.02
CA LYS A 65 2.01 2.73 -2.23
C LYS A 65 2.62 2.57 -0.83
N ARG A 66 2.53 1.35 -0.28
CA ARG A 66 2.92 1.02 1.10
C ARG A 66 3.66 -0.31 1.09
N VAL A 67 4.83 -0.35 1.69
CA VAL A 67 5.70 -1.52 1.76
C VAL A 67 6.19 -1.71 3.20
N ALA A 68 6.13 -2.95 3.69
CA ALA A 68 6.79 -3.34 4.93
C ALA A 68 8.08 -4.08 4.58
N VAL A 69 9.18 -3.76 5.28
CA VAL A 69 10.51 -4.32 4.98
C VAL A 69 11.00 -5.10 6.18
N MET A 70 11.30 -6.38 5.97
CA MET A 70 11.73 -7.27 7.05
C MET A 70 13.26 -7.48 7.10
N ASP A 71 13.96 -7.22 5.99
CA ASP A 71 15.40 -7.40 5.88
C ASP A 71 16.11 -6.05 5.79
N TYR A 72 17.18 -5.86 6.56
CA TYR A 72 17.92 -4.59 6.58
C TYR A 72 18.74 -4.36 5.31
N GLY A 73 19.18 -5.42 4.62
CA GLY A 73 19.80 -5.30 3.30
C GLY A 73 18.80 -4.77 2.27
N ALA A 74 17.59 -5.33 2.27
CA ALA A 74 16.49 -4.81 1.44
C ALA A 74 16.13 -3.35 1.80
N LEU A 75 16.17 -2.98 3.08
CA LEU A 75 15.96 -1.60 3.52
C LEU A 75 17.01 -0.66 2.96
N ASP A 76 18.29 -1.05 2.98
CA ASP A 76 19.38 -0.23 2.47
C ASP A 76 19.31 -0.03 0.95
N ILE A 77 18.94 -1.09 0.21
CA ILE A 77 18.66 -1.00 -1.22
C ILE A 77 17.52 -0.02 -1.48
N MET A 78 16.40 -0.13 -0.74
CA MET A 78 15.27 0.81 -0.90
C MET A 78 15.66 2.25 -0.57
N LYS A 79 16.54 2.47 0.42
CA LYS A 79 17.08 3.79 0.74
C LYS A 79 17.97 4.34 -0.39
N SER A 80 18.84 3.52 -0.94
CA SER A 80 19.71 3.86 -2.07
C SER A 80 18.91 4.24 -3.32
N LEU A 81 17.78 3.56 -3.54
CA LEU A 81 16.82 3.88 -4.61
C LEU A 81 15.91 5.08 -4.30
N LYS A 82 16.10 5.75 -3.15
CA LYS A 82 15.27 6.89 -2.68
C LYS A 82 13.79 6.56 -2.53
N LEU A 83 13.44 5.31 -2.18
CA LEU A 83 12.06 4.83 -2.01
C LEU A 83 11.58 4.81 -0.55
N GLN A 84 12.26 5.54 0.33
CA GLN A 84 12.04 5.53 1.78
C GLN A 84 10.62 5.95 2.18
N ASN A 85 10.01 6.86 1.40
CA ASN A 85 8.66 7.36 1.62
C ASN A 85 7.55 6.32 1.43
N LYS A 86 7.84 5.17 0.81
CA LYS A 86 6.90 4.06 0.63
C LYS A 86 6.94 3.07 1.78
N ILE A 87 7.96 3.15 2.63
CA ILE A 87 8.18 2.21 3.73
C ILE A 87 7.30 2.62 4.91
N VAL A 88 6.37 1.75 5.28
CA VAL A 88 5.43 2.00 6.40
C VAL A 88 5.80 1.22 7.66
N ALA A 89 6.65 0.21 7.54
CA ALA A 89 7.11 -0.60 8.67
C ALA A 89 8.47 -1.21 8.36
N ILE A 90 9.28 -1.37 9.39
CA ILE A 90 10.53 -2.15 9.37
C ILE A 90 10.50 -3.17 10.50
N SER A 91 11.12 -4.32 10.29
CA SER A 91 11.36 -5.29 11.35
C SER A 91 12.24 -4.66 12.45
N LYS A 92 11.92 -4.96 13.71
CA LYS A 92 12.76 -4.64 14.87
C LYS A 92 13.11 -5.93 15.60
N GLY A 93 14.30 -5.98 16.19
CA GLY A 93 14.70 -7.05 17.08
C GLY A 93 13.89 -7.05 18.38
N GLN A 94 14.08 -8.09 19.19
CA GLN A 94 13.41 -8.24 20.48
C GLN A 94 13.67 -7.00 21.35
N GLY A 95 12.64 -6.48 22.02
CA GLY A 95 12.75 -5.26 22.83
C GLY A 95 12.88 -3.96 22.04
N ALA A 96 12.45 -3.93 20.77
CA ALA A 96 12.65 -2.80 19.86
C ALA A 96 14.14 -2.47 19.59
N SER A 97 15.04 -3.38 19.93
CA SER A 97 16.46 -3.27 19.60
C SER A 97 16.64 -3.36 18.09
N PHE A 98 17.35 -2.39 17.53
CA PHE A 98 17.98 -2.57 16.23
C PHE A 98 19.18 -3.47 16.49
N PHE A 99 19.18 -4.71 15.96
CA PHE A 99 20.25 -5.69 16.16
C PHE A 99 21.62 -4.99 16.19
N THR A 100 22.16 -4.86 17.41
CA THR A 100 23.50 -4.41 17.77
C THR A 100 24.02 -5.47 18.73
#